data_AF-A0A4W5LDX7-F1
#
_entry.id   AF-A0A4W5LDX7-F1
#
_cell.length_a   1.000
_cell.length_b   1.000
_cell.length_c   1.000
_cell.angle_alpha   90.00
_cell.angle_beta   90.00
_cell.angle_gamma   90.00
#
_symmetry.space_group_name_H-M   'P 1'
#
loop_
_entity.id
_entity.type
_entity.pdbx_description
1 polymer ?
#
loop_
_entity_poly.entity_id
_entity_poly.type
_entity_poly.pdbx_seq_one_letter_code
_entity_poly.pdbx_strand_id
1 'polypeptide(L)'
;MNAQMDDIRFWNKAMTAAEVLTAGATEGNFLDATCESIVANSVTYNSVANTVAGNRVVLLGNTLLFTPGDAGSLNYRIPAIITAADGSLVTVTDKRWNHAGDLAAKIDPVVRRSTDNGKTWSAPLTIANFGGANGAGDAALVLDKTTGNILCMVSAEKGFFASTHAAPAKVLVIRSTDNGITWGAPVDVTNQIYGPNPNWKGLFVGSGRAHQLPKVVELNSGNIMMSIRNAGTRRFNISTDKGLTWGTAYNQADLTDPNCDGDFIRYTSTL
;
A
#
# COMPACT_ATOMS: atom_id res chain seq x y z
N MET A 1 9.70 -26.66 24.33
CA MET A 1 10.37 -27.22 23.14
C MET A 1 11.69 -26.50 23.04
N ASN A 2 12.81 -27.19 23.31
CA ASN A 2 14.14 -26.58 23.26
C ASN A 2 14.54 -26.43 21.79
N ALA A 3 14.49 -25.21 21.27
CA ALA A 3 15.12 -24.89 19.99
C ALA A 3 16.57 -24.50 20.30
N GLN A 4 17.51 -25.34 19.89
CA GLN A 4 18.94 -25.00 19.91
C GLN A 4 19.18 -24.09 18.70
N MET A 5 19.25 -22.77 18.92
CA MET A 5 19.68 -21.81 17.91
C MET A 5 21.21 -21.87 17.82
N ASP A 6 21.73 -22.87 17.13
CA ASP A 6 23.10 -22.86 16.69
C ASP A 6 23.21 -21.83 15.55
N ASP A 7 24.01 -20.77 15.76
CA ASP A 7 24.48 -19.80 14.76
C ASP A 7 23.71 -18.45 14.63
N ILE A 8 23.68 -17.64 15.70
CA ILE A 8 23.48 -16.18 15.55
C ILE A 8 24.75 -15.57 14.95
N ARG A 9 24.81 -15.47 13.62
CA ARG A 9 25.81 -14.65 12.94
C ARG A 9 25.35 -13.20 12.92
N PHE A 10 26.02 -12.33 13.68
CA PHE A 10 25.90 -10.89 13.54
C PHE A 10 26.41 -10.46 12.16
N TRP A 11 25.49 -10.26 11.22
CA TRP A 11 25.72 -9.49 9.99
C TRP A 11 24.55 -8.54 9.78
N ASN A 12 24.80 -7.42 9.11
CA ASN A 12 23.85 -6.36 8.71
C ASN A 12 22.70 -6.81 7.78
N LYS A 13 22.26 -8.07 7.89
CA LYS A 13 21.10 -8.62 7.20
C LYS A 13 20.00 -8.78 8.25
N ALA A 14 18.87 -8.11 8.07
CA ALA A 14 17.69 -8.34 8.88
C ALA A 14 17.44 -9.85 8.97
N MET A 15 17.23 -10.37 10.19
CA MET A 15 16.78 -11.74 10.37
C MET A 15 15.54 -11.94 9.50
N THR A 16 15.66 -12.72 8.43
CA THR A 16 14.49 -13.16 7.68
C THR A 16 13.74 -14.12 8.58
N ALA A 17 12.43 -13.94 8.74
CA ALA A 17 11.55 -14.77 9.59
C ALA A 17 11.52 -16.28 9.24
N ALA A 18 12.39 -16.73 8.34
CA ALA A 18 12.50 -18.10 7.88
C ALA A 18 13.16 -19.06 8.88
N GLU A 19 13.79 -18.57 9.96
CA GLU A 19 14.63 -19.44 10.82
C GLU A 19 13.93 -20.02 12.05
N VAL A 20 12.70 -19.63 12.40
CA VAL A 20 12.00 -20.24 13.57
C VAL A 20 10.47 -20.27 13.40
N LEU A 21 9.96 -20.91 12.34
CA LEU A 21 8.54 -21.28 12.27
C LEU A 21 8.44 -22.74 11.86
N THR A 22 8.16 -23.62 12.83
CA THR A 22 7.81 -25.01 12.55
C THR A 22 6.51 -25.06 11.74
N ALA A 23 6.25 -26.18 11.04
CA ALA A 23 5.04 -26.37 10.23
C ALA A 23 3.69 -26.22 10.99
N GLY A 24 3.72 -26.03 12.31
CA GLY A 24 2.55 -25.78 13.16
C GLY A 24 2.39 -24.33 13.64
N ALA A 25 3.22 -23.39 13.19
CA ALA A 25 3.04 -21.98 13.56
C ALA A 25 1.73 -21.42 12.97
N THR A 26 1.00 -20.65 13.77
CA THR A 26 -0.25 -20.00 13.34
C THR A 26 0.00 -18.52 13.07
N GLU A 27 -0.41 -18.03 11.90
CA GLU A 27 -0.35 -16.60 11.58
C GLU A 27 -1.07 -15.76 12.63
N GLY A 28 -0.50 -14.61 12.99
CA GLY A 28 -1.10 -13.74 14.01
C GLY A 28 -0.75 -14.10 15.46
N ASN A 29 -0.20 -15.28 15.72
CA ASN A 29 0.38 -15.59 17.03
C ASN A 29 1.62 -14.70 17.30
N PHE A 30 2.03 -14.64 18.55
CA PHE A 30 3.23 -13.91 18.96
C PHE A 30 4.40 -14.86 19.18
N LEU A 31 5.54 -14.52 18.59
CA LEU A 31 6.85 -15.06 18.91
C LEU A 31 7.55 -14.08 19.87
N ASP A 32 8.06 -14.60 20.97
CA ASP A 32 8.95 -13.90 21.89
C ASP A 32 10.20 -14.76 22.07
N ALA A 33 11.35 -14.12 22.20
CA ALA A 33 12.63 -14.77 22.35
C ALA A 33 13.49 -14.01 23.36
N THR A 34 14.13 -14.76 24.25
CA THR A 34 15.10 -14.24 25.22
C THR A 34 16.47 -14.81 24.89
N CYS A 35 17.48 -13.95 24.80
CA CYS A 35 18.87 -14.41 24.79
C CYS A 35 19.27 -14.78 26.22
N GLU A 36 19.41 -16.07 26.53
CA GLU A 36 19.76 -16.53 27.88
C GLU A 36 21.27 -16.40 28.17
N SER A 37 22.10 -16.60 27.15
CA SER A 37 23.55 -16.45 27.27
C SER A 37 24.20 -16.22 25.89
N ILE A 38 25.41 -15.67 25.91
CA ILE A 38 26.29 -15.57 24.75
C ILE A 38 27.61 -16.27 25.10
N VAL A 39 28.12 -17.10 24.19
CA VAL A 39 29.46 -17.69 24.33
C VAL A 39 30.42 -16.97 23.40
N ALA A 40 31.49 -16.38 23.95
CA ALA A 40 32.53 -15.73 23.17
C ALA A 40 33.91 -16.11 23.73
N ASN A 41 34.83 -16.52 22.86
CA ASN A 41 36.18 -16.98 23.25
C ASN A 41 36.17 -18.04 24.36
N SER A 42 35.24 -18.99 24.28
CA SER A 42 35.03 -20.05 25.29
C SER A 42 34.60 -19.56 26.67
N VAL A 43 34.19 -18.29 26.81
CA VAL A 43 33.61 -17.72 28.02
C VAL A 43 32.10 -17.56 27.83
N THR A 44 31.32 -18.05 28.79
CA THR A 44 29.86 -17.89 28.81
C THR A 44 29.47 -16.62 29.57
N TYR A 45 28.74 -15.74 28.89
CA TYR A 45 28.15 -14.52 29.43
C TYR A 45 26.65 -14.75 29.58
N ASN A 46 26.19 -15.00 30.81
CA ASN A 46 24.76 -15.17 31.09
C ASN A 46 24.05 -13.83 31.11
N SER A 47 22.83 -13.78 30.56
CA SER A 47 21.97 -12.60 30.66
C SER A 47 21.46 -12.43 32.09
N VAL A 48 21.56 -11.22 32.63
CA VAL A 48 21.30 -10.96 34.07
C VAL A 48 19.83 -10.61 34.36
N ALA A 49 19.07 -10.19 33.35
CA ALA A 49 17.62 -10.05 33.35
C ALA A 49 17.16 -9.67 31.94
N ASN A 50 16.07 -10.26 31.43
CA ASN A 50 15.46 -9.77 30.21
C ASN A 50 14.50 -8.61 30.55
N THR A 51 14.97 -7.38 30.34
CA THR A 51 14.20 -6.16 30.67
C THR A 51 13.46 -5.58 29.47
N VAL A 52 13.60 -6.20 28.29
CA VAL A 52 13.01 -5.72 27.04
C VAL A 52 11.81 -6.58 26.69
N ALA A 53 10.61 -5.99 26.74
CA ALA A 53 9.43 -6.61 26.16
C ALA A 53 9.56 -6.60 24.62
N GLY A 54 9.48 -7.76 23.97
CA GLY A 54 9.60 -7.86 22.53
C GLY A 54 8.79 -9.02 21.97
N ASN A 55 7.55 -8.75 21.54
CA ASN A 55 6.81 -9.71 20.73
C ASN A 55 6.94 -9.38 19.24
N ARG A 56 6.96 -10.42 18.42
CA ARG A 56 6.84 -10.34 16.96
C ARG A 56 5.64 -11.16 16.53
N VAL A 57 4.80 -10.58 15.68
CA VAL A 57 3.71 -11.32 15.06
C VAL A 57 4.31 -12.35 14.11
N VAL A 58 3.83 -13.58 14.20
CA VAL A 58 4.11 -14.65 13.25
C VAL A 58 3.45 -14.28 11.92
N LEU A 59 4.26 -14.07 10.90
CA LEU A 59 3.84 -13.94 9.50
C LEU A 59 4.25 -15.22 8.78
N LEU A 60 3.31 -15.90 8.11
CA LEU A 60 3.61 -17.17 7.42
C LEU A 60 4.39 -16.97 6.12
N GLY A 61 4.39 -15.74 5.60
CA GLY A 61 5.12 -15.37 4.40
C GLY A 61 5.52 -13.91 4.41
N ASN A 62 6.72 -13.64 3.89
CA ASN A 62 7.22 -12.32 3.59
C ASN A 62 7.89 -12.40 2.21
N THR A 63 7.57 -11.44 1.34
CA THR A 63 8.26 -11.32 0.06
C THR A 63 8.71 -9.88 -0.14
N LEU A 64 10.02 -9.69 -0.20
CA LEU A 64 10.62 -8.41 -0.55
C LEU A 64 10.46 -8.18 -2.05
N LEU A 65 9.69 -7.16 -2.43
CA LEU A 65 9.44 -6.86 -3.85
C LEU A 65 10.53 -6.00 -4.46
N PHE A 66 11.05 -5.03 -3.70
CA PHE A 66 12.05 -4.10 -4.16
C PHE A 66 12.96 -3.70 -2.99
N THR A 67 14.26 -3.65 -3.25
CA THR A 67 15.25 -3.06 -2.35
C THR A 67 16.08 -2.01 -3.09
N PRO A 68 16.62 -0.98 -2.41
CA PRO A 68 17.66 -0.13 -2.96
C PRO A 68 18.74 -0.94 -3.70
N GLY A 69 19.07 -0.51 -4.92
CA GLY A 69 20.00 -1.19 -5.83
C GLY A 69 19.32 -2.08 -6.89
N ASP A 70 18.12 -2.59 -6.65
CA ASP A 70 17.43 -3.46 -7.61
C ASP A 70 17.19 -2.73 -8.93
N ALA A 71 17.43 -3.43 -10.05
CA ALA A 71 17.23 -2.93 -11.41
C ALA A 71 17.84 -1.53 -11.66
N GLY A 72 18.94 -1.19 -10.97
CA GLY A 72 19.64 0.08 -11.12
C GLY A 72 18.98 1.29 -10.44
N SER A 73 17.95 1.09 -9.61
CA SER A 73 17.34 2.17 -8.84
C SER A 73 18.05 2.36 -7.51
N LEU A 74 18.43 3.58 -7.14
CA LEU A 74 18.95 3.83 -5.80
C LEU A 74 17.86 3.71 -4.73
N ASN A 75 16.60 4.01 -5.04
CA ASN A 75 15.51 3.97 -4.06
C ASN A 75 14.20 3.46 -4.68
N TYR A 76 13.35 2.91 -3.82
CA TYR A 76 11.96 2.58 -4.13
C TYR A 76 11.05 3.16 -3.06
N ARG A 77 9.97 3.84 -3.45
CA ARG A 77 9.03 4.47 -2.52
C ARG A 77 7.60 4.42 -3.02
N ILE A 78 6.68 4.77 -2.11
CA ILE A 78 5.26 4.96 -2.37
C ILE A 78 4.59 3.71 -2.95
N PRO A 79 4.38 2.67 -2.12
CA PRO A 79 3.73 1.46 -2.57
C PRO A 79 2.22 1.68 -2.76
N ALA A 80 1.71 1.12 -3.85
CA ALA A 80 0.30 0.89 -4.11
C ALA A 80 0.08 -0.59 -4.37
N ILE A 81 -1.05 -1.14 -3.93
CA ILE A 81 -1.43 -2.53 -4.21
C ILE A 81 -2.95 -2.63 -4.44
N ILE A 82 -3.35 -3.49 -5.36
CA ILE A 82 -4.75 -3.82 -5.61
C ILE A 82 -4.91 -5.29 -6.01
N THR A 83 -6.09 -5.86 -5.73
CA THR A 83 -6.51 -7.14 -6.29
C THR A 83 -7.23 -6.89 -7.61
N ALA A 84 -6.74 -7.48 -8.71
CA ALA A 84 -7.36 -7.42 -10.03
C ALA A 84 -8.62 -8.30 -10.10
N ALA A 85 -9.36 -8.22 -11.22
CA ALA A 85 -10.62 -8.95 -11.38
C ALA A 85 -10.45 -10.48 -11.39
N ASP A 86 -9.28 -10.97 -11.79
CA ASP A 86 -8.92 -12.40 -11.76
C ASP A 86 -8.36 -12.88 -10.41
N GLY A 87 -8.37 -12.02 -9.38
CA GLY A 87 -7.82 -12.32 -8.06
C GLY A 87 -6.31 -12.11 -7.92
N SER A 88 -5.60 -11.77 -9.01
CA SER A 88 -4.17 -11.47 -8.93
C SER A 88 -3.90 -10.20 -8.13
N LEU A 89 -2.74 -10.13 -7.46
CA LEU A 89 -2.26 -8.91 -6.80
C LEU A 89 -1.41 -8.12 -7.78
N VAL A 90 -1.66 -6.82 -7.88
CA VAL A 90 -0.91 -5.89 -8.72
C VAL A 90 -0.41 -4.76 -7.86
N THR A 91 0.91 -4.51 -7.88
CA THR A 91 1.53 -3.40 -7.15
C THR A 91 2.03 -2.34 -8.11
N VAL A 92 2.08 -1.09 -7.66
CA VAL A 92 2.88 -0.02 -8.29
C VAL A 92 3.78 0.60 -7.23
N THR A 93 5.01 0.94 -7.56
CA THR A 93 5.90 1.73 -6.70
C THR A 93 6.76 2.68 -7.54
N ASP A 94 7.22 3.77 -6.93
CA ASP A 94 8.17 4.68 -7.53
C ASP A 94 9.55 4.02 -7.63
N LYS A 95 10.07 3.82 -8.85
CA LYS A 95 11.49 3.58 -9.09
C LYS A 95 12.23 4.91 -9.13
N ARG A 96 12.92 5.27 -8.04
CA ARG A 96 13.64 6.54 -7.89
C ARG A 96 15.13 6.33 -8.17
N TRP A 97 15.52 6.67 -9.39
CA TRP A 97 16.81 6.28 -9.94
C TRP A 97 18.01 6.83 -9.16
N ASN A 98 18.00 8.14 -8.86
CA ASN A 98 19.22 8.85 -8.44
C ASN A 98 19.25 9.25 -6.96
N HIS A 99 18.11 9.28 -6.26
CA HIS A 99 18.01 9.68 -4.86
C HIS A 99 16.64 9.33 -4.27
N ALA A 100 16.48 9.48 -2.95
CA ALA A 100 15.22 9.22 -2.25
C ALA A 100 14.19 10.36 -2.35
N GLY A 101 14.61 11.56 -2.80
CA GLY A 101 13.76 12.76 -2.94
C GLY A 101 12.56 12.60 -3.87
N ASP A 102 11.58 13.51 -3.72
CA ASP A 102 10.30 13.52 -4.42
C ASP A 102 10.39 14.17 -5.83
N LEU A 103 9.27 14.23 -6.56
CA LEU A 103 9.18 14.96 -7.82
C LEU A 103 9.53 16.46 -7.62
N ALA A 104 10.13 17.16 -8.58
CA ALA A 104 10.55 16.69 -9.91
C ALA A 104 11.86 15.88 -9.85
N ALA A 105 11.86 14.70 -10.43
CA ALA A 105 13.04 13.84 -10.56
C ALA A 105 12.78 12.73 -11.58
N LYS A 106 13.85 12.02 -11.99
CA LYS A 106 13.74 10.78 -12.77
C LYS A 106 13.13 9.69 -11.89
N ILE A 107 11.80 9.57 -11.97
CA ILE A 107 10.99 8.59 -11.25
C ILE A 107 10.11 7.88 -12.26
N ASP A 108 10.17 6.55 -12.26
CA ASP A 108 9.36 5.72 -13.14
C ASP A 108 8.45 4.82 -12.29
N PRO A 109 7.11 4.86 -12.45
CA PRO A 109 6.23 3.92 -11.79
C PRO A 109 6.48 2.51 -12.34
N VAL A 110 6.73 1.55 -11.45
CA VAL A 110 6.99 0.15 -11.81
C VAL A 110 6.00 -0.80 -11.15
N VAL A 111 5.59 -1.81 -11.91
CA VAL A 111 4.61 -2.82 -11.53
C VAL A 111 5.28 -4.16 -11.27
N ARG A 112 4.75 -4.89 -10.30
CA ARG A 112 4.88 -6.35 -10.19
C ARG A 112 3.50 -6.94 -9.97
N ARG A 113 3.30 -8.16 -10.45
CA ARG A 113 2.05 -8.90 -10.35
C ARG A 113 2.26 -10.30 -9.76
N SER A 114 1.33 -10.76 -8.93
CA SER A 114 1.31 -12.10 -8.34
C SER A 114 -0.02 -12.79 -8.62
N THR A 115 0.03 -14.07 -8.99
CA THR A 115 -1.14 -14.93 -9.23
C THR A 115 -1.34 -16.00 -8.16
N ASP A 116 -0.55 -15.95 -7.09
CA ASP A 116 -0.47 -16.99 -6.06
C ASP A 116 -0.50 -16.40 -4.65
N ASN A 117 -1.31 -15.34 -4.47
CA ASN A 117 -1.51 -14.62 -3.21
C ASN A 117 -0.22 -14.02 -2.62
N GLY A 118 0.66 -13.53 -3.49
CA GLY A 118 1.87 -12.81 -3.11
C GLY A 118 3.08 -13.71 -2.83
N LYS A 119 3.01 -15.01 -3.10
CA LYS A 119 4.14 -15.94 -2.89
C LYS A 119 5.24 -15.73 -3.93
N THR A 120 4.85 -15.54 -5.20
CA THR A 120 5.77 -15.22 -6.30
C THR A 120 5.27 -14.00 -7.07
N TRP A 121 6.20 -13.28 -7.68
CA TRP A 121 5.94 -12.02 -8.36
C TRP A 121 6.64 -11.98 -9.72
N SER A 122 5.99 -11.35 -10.70
CA SER A 122 6.56 -11.09 -12.02
C SER A 122 7.84 -10.25 -11.94
N ALA A 123 8.61 -10.24 -13.03
CA ALA A 123 9.63 -9.23 -13.24
C ALA A 123 9.02 -7.81 -13.19
N PRO A 124 9.78 -6.78 -12.77
CA PRO A 124 9.32 -5.39 -12.79
C PRO A 124 8.93 -4.93 -14.21
N LEU A 125 7.78 -4.28 -14.34
CA LEU A 125 7.31 -3.65 -15.57
C LEU A 125 7.18 -2.14 -15.37
N THR A 126 7.93 -1.32 -16.10
CA THR A 126 7.77 0.14 -16.08
C THR A 126 6.52 0.55 -16.86
N ILE A 127 5.62 1.28 -16.22
CA ILE A 127 4.33 1.68 -16.82
C ILE A 127 4.27 3.16 -17.25
N ALA A 128 5.25 3.97 -16.85
CA ALA A 128 5.51 5.30 -17.41
C ALA A 128 7.00 5.63 -17.34
N ASN A 129 7.54 6.19 -18.42
CA ASN A 129 8.94 6.63 -18.51
C ASN A 129 9.03 7.82 -19.48
N PHE A 130 9.62 8.93 -19.03
CA PHE A 130 9.72 10.17 -19.81
C PHE A 130 11.08 10.37 -20.48
N GLY A 131 11.99 9.39 -20.42
CA GLY A 131 13.28 9.40 -21.12
C GLY A 131 14.29 10.47 -20.66
N GLY A 132 13.96 11.28 -19.65
CA GLY A 132 14.80 12.40 -19.18
C GLY A 132 14.65 12.66 -17.67
N ALA A 133 15.00 13.86 -17.21
CA ALA A 133 14.98 14.21 -15.79
C ALA A 133 13.58 14.30 -15.16
N ASN A 134 12.53 14.30 -15.99
CA ASN A 134 11.14 14.28 -15.54
C ASN A 134 10.69 12.85 -15.21
N GLY A 135 9.72 12.74 -14.33
CA GLY A 135 9.18 11.46 -13.89
C GLY A 135 7.70 11.53 -13.57
N ALA A 136 7.16 10.38 -13.19
CA ALA A 136 5.87 10.26 -12.55
C ALA A 136 5.98 9.32 -11.35
N GLY A 137 5.11 9.52 -10.36
CA GLY A 137 5.10 8.73 -9.15
C GLY A 137 3.82 8.97 -8.36
N ASP A 138 3.85 8.64 -7.08
CA ASP A 138 2.71 8.83 -6.19
C ASP A 138 1.46 8.09 -6.67
N ALA A 139 1.66 6.83 -7.06
CA ALA A 139 0.64 6.02 -7.72
C ALA A 139 -0.57 5.74 -6.83
N ALA A 140 -1.77 5.87 -7.39
CA ALA A 140 -3.02 5.39 -6.82
C ALA A 140 -3.70 4.40 -7.77
N LEU A 141 -3.96 3.18 -7.30
CA LEU A 141 -4.60 2.12 -8.07
C LEU A 141 -6.10 2.03 -7.78
N VAL A 142 -6.92 1.90 -8.81
CA VAL A 142 -8.35 1.56 -8.68
C VAL A 142 -8.73 0.46 -9.68
N LEU A 143 -9.53 -0.49 -9.21
CA LEU A 143 -10.17 -1.49 -10.05
C LEU A 143 -11.56 -0.95 -10.40
N ASP A 144 -11.82 -0.75 -11.68
CA ASP A 144 -13.18 -0.58 -12.16
C ASP A 144 -13.85 -1.95 -12.24
N LYS A 145 -14.67 -2.25 -11.23
CA LYS A 145 -15.44 -3.49 -11.10
C LYS A 145 -16.47 -3.68 -12.21
N THR A 146 -16.84 -2.63 -12.93
CA THR A 146 -17.79 -2.72 -14.06
C THR A 146 -17.12 -3.33 -15.28
N THR A 147 -15.88 -2.94 -15.55
CA THR A 147 -15.14 -3.35 -16.76
C THR A 147 -14.05 -4.39 -16.49
N GLY A 148 -13.64 -4.56 -15.23
CA GLY A 148 -12.46 -5.34 -14.84
C GLY A 148 -11.12 -4.61 -15.05
N ASN A 149 -11.15 -3.37 -15.54
CA ASN A 149 -9.93 -2.61 -15.83
C ASN A 149 -9.28 -2.08 -14.55
N ILE A 150 -7.96 -2.01 -14.55
CA ILE A 150 -7.19 -1.31 -13.51
C ILE A 150 -6.78 0.05 -14.05
N LEU A 151 -7.05 1.11 -13.29
CA LEU A 151 -6.52 2.45 -13.53
C LEU A 151 -5.43 2.75 -12.50
N CYS A 152 -4.31 3.28 -12.97
CA CYS A 152 -3.25 3.84 -12.15
C CYS A 152 -3.18 5.34 -12.42
N MET A 153 -3.46 6.13 -11.39
CA MET A 153 -3.26 7.58 -11.42
C MET A 153 -1.89 7.92 -10.85
N VAL A 154 -1.18 8.85 -11.46
CA VAL A 154 0.14 9.30 -10.99
C VAL A 154 0.27 10.81 -11.08
N SER A 155 1.02 11.39 -10.14
CA SER A 155 1.52 12.78 -10.26
C SER A 155 2.71 12.78 -11.20
N ALA A 156 2.85 13.79 -12.06
CA ALA A 156 3.92 13.80 -13.06
C ALA A 156 4.55 15.18 -13.30
N GLU A 157 5.74 15.12 -13.88
CA GLU A 157 6.65 16.23 -14.17
C GLU A 157 7.10 16.96 -12.90
N LYS A 158 6.29 17.87 -12.37
CA LYS A 158 6.62 18.70 -11.22
C LYS A 158 6.10 18.09 -9.93
N GLY A 159 6.80 18.33 -8.82
CA GLY A 159 6.25 18.12 -7.49
C GLY A 159 5.27 19.23 -7.10
N PHE A 160 4.42 18.94 -6.11
CA PHE A 160 3.41 19.88 -5.59
C PHE A 160 3.96 21.27 -5.26
N PHE A 161 5.15 21.36 -4.67
CA PHE A 161 5.75 22.63 -4.25
C PHE A 161 6.18 23.52 -5.43
N ALA A 162 6.50 22.92 -6.58
CA ALA A 162 6.85 23.63 -7.82
C ALA A 162 5.64 23.88 -8.74
N SER A 163 4.46 23.41 -8.35
CA SER A 163 3.21 23.67 -9.05
C SER A 163 2.76 25.12 -8.87
N THR A 164 2.21 25.68 -9.95
CA THR A 164 1.49 26.96 -9.93
C THR A 164 0.23 26.83 -10.77
N HIS A 165 -0.71 27.76 -10.63
CA HIS A 165 -1.91 27.79 -11.48
C HIS A 165 -1.56 27.84 -12.99
N ALA A 166 -0.57 28.65 -13.38
CA ALA A 166 -0.16 28.80 -14.78
C ALA A 166 0.66 27.60 -15.31
N ALA A 167 1.26 26.80 -14.43
CA ALA A 167 2.10 25.66 -14.81
C ALA A 167 1.95 24.53 -13.77
N PRO A 168 0.79 23.88 -13.72
CA PRO A 168 0.44 22.91 -12.68
C PRO A 168 1.29 21.63 -12.77
N ALA A 169 1.44 20.94 -11.64
CA ALA A 169 1.84 19.54 -11.65
C ALA A 169 0.80 18.71 -12.43
N LYS A 170 1.26 17.71 -13.19
CA LYS A 170 0.37 16.93 -14.04
C LYS A 170 -0.24 15.75 -13.31
N VAL A 171 -1.43 15.37 -13.74
CA VAL A 171 -2.07 14.11 -13.35
C VAL A 171 -2.24 13.25 -14.59
N LEU A 172 -1.68 12.05 -14.53
CA LEU A 172 -1.78 11.09 -15.62
C LEU A 172 -2.58 9.87 -15.18
N VAL A 173 -3.33 9.29 -16.12
CA VAL A 173 -4.01 8.00 -15.96
C VAL A 173 -3.39 6.98 -16.90
N ILE A 174 -3.02 5.83 -16.35
CA ILE A 174 -2.46 4.68 -17.06
C ILE A 174 -3.42 3.52 -16.84
N ARG A 175 -3.82 2.82 -17.89
CA ARG A 175 -4.86 1.78 -17.82
C ARG A 175 -4.31 0.42 -18.21
N SER A 176 -4.67 -0.60 -17.43
CA SER A 176 -4.56 -2.00 -17.82
C SER A 176 -5.96 -2.57 -18.06
N THR A 177 -6.11 -3.33 -19.14
CA THR A 177 -7.36 -4.01 -19.52
C THR A 177 -7.24 -5.54 -19.43
N ASP A 178 -6.13 -6.03 -18.88
CA ASP A 178 -5.75 -7.44 -18.82
C ASP A 178 -5.19 -7.82 -17.43
N ASN A 179 -5.84 -7.33 -16.37
CA ASN A 179 -5.50 -7.64 -14.98
C ASN A 179 -4.05 -7.29 -14.56
N GLY A 180 -3.49 -6.22 -15.13
CA GLY A 180 -2.17 -5.69 -14.78
C GLY A 180 -1.01 -6.36 -15.51
N ILE A 181 -1.27 -7.15 -16.57
CA ILE A 181 -0.23 -7.78 -17.39
C ILE A 181 0.42 -6.75 -18.31
N THR A 182 -0.39 -5.94 -19.00
CA THR A 182 0.06 -4.82 -19.84
C THR A 182 -0.64 -3.52 -19.46
N TRP A 183 -0.02 -2.41 -19.81
CA TRP A 183 -0.49 -1.06 -19.49
C TRP A 183 -0.41 -0.18 -20.74
N GLY A 184 -1.48 0.58 -20.98
CA GLY A 184 -1.53 1.56 -22.07
C GLY A 184 -0.66 2.78 -21.81
N ALA A 185 -0.53 3.65 -22.81
CA ALA A 185 0.21 4.91 -22.67
C ALA A 185 -0.42 5.83 -21.60
N PRO A 186 0.38 6.61 -20.85
CA PRO A 186 -0.15 7.60 -19.92
C PRO A 186 -1.00 8.67 -20.62
N VAL A 187 -2.18 8.94 -20.09
CA VAL A 187 -3.11 9.96 -20.59
C VAL A 187 -3.15 11.14 -19.61
N ASP A 188 -2.86 12.34 -20.10
CA ASP A 188 -2.91 13.58 -19.32
C ASP A 188 -4.37 14.02 -19.09
N VAL A 189 -4.78 14.08 -17.82
CA VAL A 189 -6.12 14.51 -17.39
C VAL A 189 -6.08 15.81 -16.59
N THR A 190 -4.93 16.50 -16.55
CA THR A 190 -4.69 17.68 -15.70
C THR A 190 -5.77 18.75 -15.87
N ASN A 191 -6.09 19.10 -17.12
CA ASN A 191 -7.10 20.13 -17.43
C ASN A 191 -8.52 19.73 -17.03
N GLN A 192 -8.82 18.42 -16.95
CA GLN A 192 -10.12 17.93 -16.53
C GLN A 192 -10.30 18.04 -15.00
N ILE A 193 -9.20 17.96 -14.24
CA ILE A 193 -9.23 17.94 -12.77
C ILE A 193 -9.12 19.34 -12.18
N TYR A 194 -8.18 20.18 -12.68
CA TYR A 194 -7.97 21.52 -12.13
C TYR A 194 -9.18 22.45 -12.35
N GLY A 195 -9.93 22.24 -13.43
CA GLY A 195 -11.08 23.07 -13.79
C GLY A 195 -10.73 24.55 -13.92
N PRO A 196 -11.72 25.46 -13.85
CA PRO A 196 -11.51 26.89 -14.09
C PRO A 196 -11.05 27.68 -12.85
N ASN A 197 -10.76 27.04 -11.72
CA ASN A 197 -10.44 27.78 -10.48
C ASN A 197 -9.01 28.34 -10.51
N PRO A 198 -8.81 29.67 -10.61
CA PRO A 198 -7.47 30.24 -10.74
C PRO A 198 -6.67 30.23 -9.43
N ASN A 199 -7.31 29.93 -8.30
CA ASN A 199 -6.71 30.04 -6.97
C ASN A 199 -6.02 28.75 -6.51
N TRP A 200 -6.05 27.69 -7.30
CA TRP A 200 -5.39 26.43 -6.94
C TRP A 200 -3.88 26.52 -7.17
N LYS A 201 -3.10 26.30 -6.11
CA LYS A 201 -1.63 26.21 -6.20
C LYS A 201 -1.20 24.95 -6.96
N GLY A 202 -1.77 23.81 -6.59
CA GLY A 202 -1.38 22.53 -7.12
C GLY A 202 -2.28 21.40 -6.64
N LEU A 203 -2.14 20.25 -7.28
CA LEU A 203 -2.79 19.00 -6.96
C LEU A 203 -1.73 17.90 -7.02
N PHE A 204 -1.91 16.88 -6.20
CA PHE A 204 -1.15 15.65 -6.26
C PHE A 204 -2.10 14.47 -6.06
N VAL A 205 -1.74 13.32 -6.61
CA VAL A 205 -2.49 12.08 -6.42
C VAL A 205 -2.31 11.58 -4.98
N GLY A 206 -3.41 11.26 -4.31
CA GLY A 206 -3.38 10.57 -3.02
C GLY A 206 -2.95 9.12 -3.21
N SER A 207 -1.66 8.85 -3.02
CA SER A 207 -1.03 7.58 -3.35
C SER A 207 -1.57 6.39 -2.55
N GLY A 208 -1.38 5.19 -3.09
CA GLY A 208 -1.86 3.93 -2.52
C GLY A 208 -3.00 3.35 -3.36
N ARG A 209 -4.20 3.33 -2.81
CA ARG A 209 -5.37 2.77 -3.48
C ARG A 209 -6.47 3.81 -3.59
N ALA A 210 -6.91 4.05 -4.82
CA ALA A 210 -8.16 4.73 -5.11
C ALA A 210 -9.30 3.70 -5.12
N HIS A 211 -10.48 4.14 -4.71
CA HIS A 211 -11.61 3.25 -4.51
C HIS A 211 -12.71 3.61 -5.50
N GLN A 212 -13.20 2.60 -6.22
CA GLN A 212 -14.50 2.69 -6.87
C GLN A 212 -15.52 2.53 -5.76
N LEU A 213 -16.03 3.66 -5.30
CA LEU A 213 -16.97 3.74 -4.20
C LEU A 213 -18.18 2.84 -4.49
N PRO A 214 -18.61 2.14 -3.45
CA PRO A 214 -19.73 2.69 -2.74
C PRO A 214 -19.26 3.14 -1.35
N LYS A 215 -19.48 4.42 -0.96
CA LYS A 215 -19.31 4.87 0.46
C LYS A 215 -20.34 4.23 1.40
N VAL A 216 -21.02 3.22 0.89
CA VAL A 216 -22.15 2.54 1.41
C VAL A 216 -21.94 1.04 1.19
N VAL A 217 -22.09 0.23 2.22
CA VAL A 217 -22.04 -1.24 2.09
C VAL A 217 -23.38 -1.81 2.49
N GLU A 218 -23.81 -2.89 1.86
CA GLU A 218 -24.97 -3.65 2.30
C GLU A 218 -24.57 -4.60 3.44
N LEU A 219 -25.20 -4.44 4.59
CA LEU A 219 -25.07 -5.31 5.77
C LEU A 219 -25.81 -6.63 5.53
N ASN A 220 -25.53 -7.67 6.34
CA ASN A 220 -26.23 -8.95 6.23
C ASN A 220 -27.74 -8.83 6.45
N SER A 221 -28.18 -7.77 7.13
CA SER A 221 -29.59 -7.47 7.33
C SER A 221 -30.28 -6.89 6.09
N GLY A 222 -29.56 -6.64 4.99
CA GLY A 222 -30.05 -5.89 3.83
C GLY A 222 -30.06 -4.36 4.02
N ASN A 223 -29.62 -3.87 5.18
CA ASN A 223 -29.48 -2.44 5.45
C ASN A 223 -28.24 -1.88 4.77
N ILE A 224 -28.27 -0.61 4.40
CA ILE A 224 -27.14 0.07 3.79
C ILE A 224 -26.43 0.92 4.86
N MET A 225 -25.15 0.68 5.10
CA MET A 225 -24.33 1.46 6.04
C MET A 225 -23.40 2.40 5.28
N MET A 226 -23.44 3.69 5.58
CA MET A 226 -22.55 4.73 5.05
C MET A 226 -21.41 5.04 6.02
N SER A 227 -20.21 5.25 5.49
CA SER A 227 -19.06 5.76 6.25
C SER A 227 -18.79 7.23 5.98
N ILE A 228 -18.76 8.02 7.06
CA ILE A 228 -18.73 9.49 7.04
C ILE A 228 -17.49 9.98 7.76
N ARG A 229 -16.69 10.80 7.06
CA ARG A 229 -15.52 11.49 7.62
C ARG A 229 -15.94 12.39 8.76
N ASN A 230 -15.29 12.25 9.91
CA ASN A 230 -15.55 13.07 11.08
C ASN A 230 -14.26 13.21 11.92
N ALA A 231 -14.08 14.34 12.59
CA ALA A 231 -12.88 14.57 13.38
C ALA A 231 -12.88 13.72 14.67
N GLY A 232 -11.75 13.09 14.97
CA GLY A 232 -11.57 12.22 16.14
C GLY A 232 -11.95 10.77 15.84
N THR A 233 -13.23 10.49 15.59
CA THR A 233 -13.71 9.14 15.26
C THR A 233 -14.60 9.15 14.02
N ARG A 234 -14.55 8.07 13.24
CA ARG A 234 -15.38 7.91 12.05
C ARG A 234 -16.85 7.94 12.43
N ARG A 235 -17.73 8.44 11.57
CA ARG A 235 -19.18 8.31 11.75
C ARG A 235 -19.78 7.29 10.81
N PHE A 236 -20.80 6.58 11.27
CA PHE A 236 -21.65 5.75 10.43
C PHE A 236 -23.07 6.24 10.41
N ASN A 237 -23.78 5.97 9.32
CA ASN A 237 -25.22 6.16 9.20
C ASN A 237 -25.80 4.91 8.51
N ILE A 238 -27.02 4.52 8.87
CA ILE A 238 -27.68 3.34 8.33
C ILE A 238 -28.99 3.75 7.68
N SER A 239 -29.19 3.29 6.45
CA SER A 239 -30.49 3.23 5.81
C SER A 239 -31.06 1.82 5.92
N THR A 240 -32.35 1.74 6.24
CA THR A 240 -33.09 0.47 6.40
C THR A 240 -34.09 0.22 5.27
N ASP A 241 -34.17 1.14 4.31
CA ASP A 241 -35.14 1.16 3.21
C ASP A 241 -34.43 1.29 1.85
N LYS A 242 -33.28 0.64 1.71
CA LYS A 242 -32.47 0.60 0.49
C LYS A 242 -31.97 1.97 0.01
N GLY A 243 -31.71 2.87 0.95
CA GLY A 243 -31.12 4.19 0.69
C GLY A 243 -32.13 5.31 0.46
N LEU A 244 -33.45 5.04 0.59
CA LEU A 244 -34.49 6.05 0.43
C LEU A 244 -34.50 7.06 1.58
N THR A 245 -34.32 6.59 2.82
CA THR A 245 -34.13 7.41 4.02
C THR A 245 -32.93 6.93 4.84
N TRP A 246 -32.39 7.83 5.65
CA TRP A 246 -31.21 7.59 6.46
C TRP A 246 -31.50 7.95 7.91
N GLY A 247 -30.95 7.17 8.83
CA GLY A 247 -31.05 7.44 10.26
C GLY A 247 -30.15 8.59 10.72
N THR A 248 -30.00 8.72 12.04
CA THR A 248 -29.06 9.66 12.63
C THR A 248 -27.65 9.08 12.60
N ALA A 249 -26.68 9.86 12.11
CA ALA A 249 -25.29 9.44 12.11
C ALA A 249 -24.75 9.30 13.55
N TYR A 250 -23.95 8.28 13.81
CA TYR A 250 -23.34 8.02 15.11
C TYR A 250 -21.82 7.84 15.00
N ASN A 251 -21.10 8.19 16.07
CA ASN A 251 -19.64 8.02 16.13
C ASN A 251 -19.27 6.55 16.35
N GLN A 252 -18.31 6.06 15.58
CA GLN A 252 -17.73 4.73 15.70
C GLN A 252 -16.46 4.80 16.56
N ALA A 253 -16.62 4.54 17.85
CA ALA A 253 -15.62 4.87 18.87
C ALA A 253 -14.29 4.10 18.72
N ASP A 254 -14.32 2.92 18.13
CA ASP A 254 -13.16 2.06 17.86
C ASP A 254 -12.43 2.40 16.54
N LEU A 255 -12.96 3.34 15.75
CA LEU A 255 -12.38 3.75 14.48
C LEU A 255 -11.95 5.23 14.52
N THR A 256 -10.73 5.47 15.00
CA THR A 256 -10.09 6.80 14.96
C THR A 256 -9.97 7.27 13.51
N ASP A 257 -10.48 8.47 13.22
CA ASP A 257 -10.41 9.08 11.89
C ASP A 257 -9.36 10.21 11.94
N PRO A 258 -8.30 10.16 11.12
CA PRO A 258 -7.23 11.17 11.11
C PRO A 258 -7.64 12.46 10.37
N ASN A 259 -8.94 12.78 10.39
CA ASN A 259 -9.58 13.78 9.55
C ASN A 259 -9.28 13.54 8.07
N CYS A 260 -9.36 12.30 7.59
CA CYS A 260 -9.09 11.97 6.18
C CYS A 260 -10.24 11.18 5.55
N ASP A 261 -10.23 11.02 4.22
CA ASP A 261 -11.12 10.04 3.63
C ASP A 261 -10.65 8.64 4.02
N GLY A 262 -11.59 7.76 4.30
CA GLY A 262 -11.34 6.41 4.80
C GLY A 262 -12.29 5.46 4.12
N ASP A 263 -11.77 4.32 3.67
CA ASP A 263 -12.57 3.27 3.05
C ASP A 263 -12.84 2.12 4.04
N PHE A 264 -13.93 1.40 3.79
CA PHE A 264 -14.21 0.17 4.49
C PHE A 264 -14.85 -0.81 3.50
N ILE A 265 -14.28 -1.99 3.43
CA ILE A 265 -14.84 -3.11 2.69
C ILE A 265 -15.41 -4.10 3.68
N ARG A 266 -16.60 -4.59 3.37
CA ARG A 266 -17.22 -5.66 4.13
C ARG A 266 -16.84 -7.00 3.51
N TYR A 267 -16.11 -7.83 4.27
CA TYR A 267 -15.94 -9.24 3.93
C TYR A 267 -17.16 -10.00 4.44
N THR A 268 -17.93 -10.62 3.55
CA THR A 268 -19.01 -11.51 3.93
C THR A 268 -18.41 -12.88 4.28
N SER A 269 -18.37 -13.22 5.57
CA SER A 269 -18.34 -14.61 5.97
C SER A 269 -19.74 -15.18 5.72
N THR A 270 -19.93 -15.78 4.55
CA THR A 270 -21.02 -16.72 4.33
C THR A 270 -20.47 -18.11 4.58
N LEU A 271 -20.93 -18.75 5.66
CA LEU A 271 -20.91 -20.21 5.77
C LEU A 271 -22.00 -20.79 4.87
#